data_AF-A0A7K2KJM1-F1
#
_entry.id   AF-A0A7K2KJM1-F1
#
_cell.length_a   1.000
_cell.length_b   1.000
_cell.length_c   1.000
_cell.angle_alpha   90.00
_cell.angle_beta   90.00
_cell.angle_gamma   90.00
#
_symmetry.space_group_name_H-M   'P 1'
#
loop_
_entity.id
_entity.type
_entity.pdbx_description
1 polymer ?
#
loop_
_entity_poly.entity_id
_entity_poly.type
_entity_poly.pdbx_seq_one_letter_code
_entity_poly.pdbx_strand_id
1 'polypeptide(L)' 'ARTVRPGGRLALFHPIGRAALAARHGRTITPDDLRAEPRLRAVLAEAGWRLVRYVDEDARFLAMAVREA' A
#
# COMPACT_ATOMS: atom_id res chain seq x y z
N ALA A 1 -7.36 -12.33 14.85
CA ALA A 1 -8.64 -12.57 14.14
C ALA A 1 -8.51 -12.09 12.68
N ARG A 2 -9.10 -12.80 11.70
CA ARG A 2 -9.23 -12.31 10.30
C ARG A 2 -10.70 -11.92 10.07
N THR A 3 -11.02 -10.63 10.17
CA THR A 3 -12.41 -10.14 10.26
C THR A 3 -13.09 -9.95 8.90
N VAL A 4 -12.32 -9.83 7.83
CA VAL A 4 -12.85 -9.50 6.50
C VAL A 4 -13.21 -10.77 5.73
N ARG A 5 -14.44 -10.83 5.20
CA ARG A 5 -14.93 -11.92 4.34
C ARG A 5 -14.21 -11.91 2.97
N PRO A 6 -14.14 -13.04 2.25
CA PRO A 6 -13.69 -13.08 0.87
C PRO A 6 -14.39 -12.02 0.01
N GLY A 7 -13.64 -11.37 -0.88
CA GLY A 7 -14.11 -10.25 -1.70
C GLY A 7 -14.15 -8.88 -1.01
N GLY A 8 -13.93 -8.82 0.31
CA GLY A 8 -13.81 -7.55 1.04
C GLY A 8 -12.63 -6.72 0.56
N ARG A 9 -12.71 -5.40 0.73
CA ARG A 9 -11.71 -4.45 0.23
C ARG A 9 -10.92 -3.80 1.36
N LEU A 10 -9.62 -3.64 1.15
CA LEU A 10 -8.71 -2.86 1.97
C LEU A 10 -8.17 -1.71 1.12
N ALA A 11 -8.11 -0.51 1.69
CA ALA A 11 -7.46 0.65 1.07
C ALA A 11 -6.45 1.26 2.04
N LEU A 12 -5.23 1.48 1.56
CA LEU A 12 -4.22 2.32 2.20
C LEU A 12 -4.15 3.62 1.40
N PHE A 13 -4.34 4.76 2.07
CA PHE A 13 -4.39 6.06 1.42
C PHE A 13 -3.54 7.09 2.16
N HIS A 14 -2.88 7.96 1.40
CA HIS A 14 -2.24 9.16 1.90
C HIS A 14 -2.43 10.32 0.91
N PRO A 15 -2.78 11.54 1.37
CA PRO A 15 -3.11 12.68 0.49
C PRO A 15 -1.90 13.34 -0.19
N ILE A 16 -0.73 12.70 -0.16
CA ILE A 16 0.49 13.03 -0.92
C ILE A 16 1.26 11.74 -1.18
N GLY A 17 2.07 11.71 -2.23
CA GLY A 17 2.90 10.57 -2.62
C GLY A 17 3.96 10.21 -1.60
N ARG A 18 4.54 9.01 -1.72
CA ARG A 18 5.56 8.53 -0.76
C ARG A 18 6.82 9.40 -0.79
N ALA A 19 7.24 9.85 -1.98
CA ALA A 19 8.43 10.69 -2.14
C ALA A 19 8.21 12.08 -1.54
N ALA A 20 7.10 12.72 -1.87
CA ALA A 20 6.68 14.00 -1.30
C ALA A 20 6.55 13.94 0.23
N LEU A 21 5.96 12.86 0.77
CA LEU A 21 5.87 12.66 2.22
C LEU A 21 7.24 12.47 2.87
N ALA A 22 8.14 11.68 2.26
CA ALA A 22 9.49 11.51 2.76
C ALA A 22 10.23 12.86 2.82
N ALA A 23 10.18 13.64 1.73
CA ALA A 23 10.80 14.96 1.66
C ALA A 23 10.25 15.92 2.72
N ARG A 24 8.94 15.90 2.99
CA ARG A 24 8.32 16.69 4.08
C ARG A 24 8.87 16.35 5.46
N HIS A 25 9.35 15.13 5.65
CA HIS A 25 10.01 14.68 6.88
C HIS A 25 11.54 14.76 6.81
N GLY A 26 12.10 15.47 5.82
CA GLY A 26 13.55 15.65 5.68
C GLY A 26 14.30 14.37 5.33
N ARG A 27 13.64 13.39 4.70
CA ARG A 27 14.23 12.10 4.34
C ARG A 27 13.92 11.72 2.90
N THR A 28 14.64 10.74 2.38
CA THR A 28 14.36 10.08 1.10
C THR A 28 13.57 8.79 1.32
N ILE A 29 12.97 8.26 0.25
CA ILE A 29 12.46 6.88 0.28
C ILE A 29 13.66 5.96 0.45
N THR A 30 13.57 5.06 1.42
CA THR A 30 14.58 4.02 1.62
C THR A 30 14.24 2.81 0.79
N PRO A 31 15.25 1.97 0.47
CA PRO A 31 15.00 0.66 -0.08
C PRO A 31 13.91 -0.02 0.72
N ASP A 32 13.91 0.02 2.06
CA ASP A 32 13.01 -0.70 2.99
C ASP A 32 11.56 -0.18 3.14
N ASP A 33 11.12 0.80 2.34
CA ASP A 33 9.73 1.27 2.44
C ASP A 33 8.75 0.12 2.13
N LEU A 34 7.99 -0.29 3.14
CA LEU A 34 6.97 -1.35 3.03
C LEU A 34 5.89 -1.02 2.00
N ARG A 35 5.63 0.27 1.77
CA ARG A 35 4.61 0.75 0.85
C ARG A 35 5.08 0.72 -0.61
N ALA A 36 6.36 0.40 -0.88
CA ALA A 36 6.82 0.17 -2.25
C ALA A 36 6.09 -1.05 -2.84
N GLU A 37 5.64 -0.95 -4.10
CA GLU A 37 4.76 -1.95 -4.69
C GLU A 37 5.25 -3.40 -4.55
N PRO A 38 6.53 -3.75 -4.81
CA PRO A 38 6.98 -5.13 -4.70
C PRO A 38 6.86 -5.70 -3.28
N ARG A 39 7.21 -4.91 -2.25
CA ARG A 39 7.08 -5.34 -0.85
C ARG A 39 5.64 -5.37 -0.40
N LEU A 40 4.87 -4.34 -0.75
CA LEU A 40 3.47 -4.25 -0.39
C LEU A 40 2.68 -5.43 -0.95
N ARG A 41 2.96 -5.80 -2.21
CA ARG A 41 2.36 -6.96 -2.86
C ARG A 41 2.69 -8.26 -2.12
N ALA A 42 3.94 -8.47 -1.73
CA ALA A 42 4.37 -9.66 -1.00
C ALA A 42 3.65 -9.80 0.35
N VAL A 43 3.67 -8.76 1.19
CA VAL A 43 3.03 -8.82 2.52
C VAL A 43 1.50 -8.91 2.45
N LEU A 44 0.88 -8.30 1.43
CA LEU A 44 -0.55 -8.47 1.19
C LEU A 44 -0.88 -9.92 0.83
N ALA A 45 -0.10 -10.52 -0.08
CA ALA A 45 -0.30 -11.89 -0.51
C ALA A 45 -0.15 -12.88 0.67
N GLU A 46 0.88 -12.72 1.49
CA GLU A 46 1.08 -13.52 2.72
C GLU A 46 -0.12 -13.43 3.68
N ALA A 47 -0.80 -12.28 3.72
CA ALA A 47 -1.99 -12.06 4.52
C ALA A 47 -3.32 -12.48 3.83
N GLY A 48 -3.26 -13.08 2.63
CA GLY A 48 -4.43 -13.50 1.86
C GLY A 48 -5.14 -12.35 1.14
N TRP A 49 -4.40 -11.31 0.76
CA TRP A 49 -4.91 -10.16 0.02
C TRP A 49 -4.21 -10.03 -1.32
N ARG A 50 -4.98 -9.71 -2.37
CA ARG A 50 -4.46 -9.41 -3.69
C ARG A 50 -4.51 -7.92 -3.98
N LEU A 51 -3.37 -7.33 -4.27
CA LEU A 51 -3.26 -5.94 -4.71
C LEU A 51 -3.94 -5.79 -6.08
N VAL A 52 -4.91 -4.87 -6.18
CA VAL A 52 -5.70 -4.61 -7.40
C VAL A 52 -5.52 -3.20 -7.96
N ARG A 53 -5.01 -2.27 -7.15
CA ARG A 53 -4.63 -0.94 -7.61
C ARG A 53 -3.47 -0.42 -6.78
N TYR A 54 -2.49 0.19 -7.44
CA TYR A 54 -1.38 0.89 -6.82
C TYR A 54 -1.18 2.22 -7.54
N VAL A 55 -1.11 3.30 -6.76
CA VAL A 55 -0.86 4.66 -7.22
C VAL A 55 0.12 5.29 -6.26
N ASP A 56 1.20 5.85 -6.80
CA ASP A 56 2.19 6.59 -6.04
C ASP A 56 2.64 7.78 -6.88
N GLU A 57 1.89 8.87 -6.77
CA GLU A 57 2.08 10.15 -7.46
C GLU A 57 2.28 11.23 -6.39
N ASP A 58 2.93 12.35 -6.70
CA ASP A 58 3.15 13.42 -5.71
C ASP A 58 1.85 13.89 -5.05
N ALA A 59 0.75 13.92 -5.82
CA ALA A 59 -0.56 14.33 -5.34
C ALA A 59 -1.27 13.30 -4.44
N ARG A 60 -0.91 12.00 -4.49
CA ARG A 60 -1.51 10.97 -3.63
C ARG A 60 -0.75 9.63 -3.68
N PHE A 61 -0.84 8.91 -2.57
CA PHE A 61 -0.60 7.48 -2.53
C PHE A 61 -1.92 6.72 -2.31
N LEU A 62 -2.16 5.67 -3.08
CA LEU A 62 -3.29 4.76 -2.91
C LEU A 62 -2.87 3.32 -3.25
N ALA A 63 -3.11 2.40 -2.33
CA ALA A 63 -3.10 0.97 -2.59
C ALA A 63 -4.47 0.38 -2.25
N MET A 64 -5.05 -0.40 -3.17
CA MET A 64 -6.29 -1.14 -2.92
C MET A 64 -6.04 -2.63 -3.10
N ALA A 65 -6.57 -3.43 -2.18
CA ALA A 65 -6.49 -4.87 -2.21
C ALA A 65 -7.85 -5.52 -1.96
N VAL A 66 -8.01 -6.74 -2.48
CA VAL A 66 -9.20 -7.57 -2.24
C VAL A 66 -8.82 -8.80 -1.42
N ARG A 67 -9.68 -9.19 -0.49
CA ARG A 67 -9.49 -10.39 0.31
C ARG A 67 -9.74 -11.62 -0.56
N GLU A 68 -8.75 -12.51 -0.64
CA GLU A 68 -8.88 -13.77 -1.34
C GLU A 68 -9.72 -14.77 -0.52
N ALA A 69 -10.20 -15.82 -1.20
CA ALA A 69 -11.02 -16.88 -0.62
C ALA A 69 -10.24 -17.72 0.40
#